data_AF-A0A0N9I7P4-F1
#
_entry.id   AF-A0A0N9I7P4-F1
#
_cell.length_a   1.000
_cell.length_b   1.000
_cell.length_c   1.000
_cell.angle_alpha   90.00
_cell.angle_beta   90.00
_cell.angle_gamma   90.00
#
_symmetry.space_group_name_H-M   'P 1'
#
loop_
_entity.id
_entity.type
_entity.pdbx_description
1 polymer ?
#
loop_
_entity_poly.entity_id
_entity_poly.type
_entity_poly.pdbx_seq_one_letter_code
_entity_poly.pdbx_strand_id
1 'polypeptide(L)'
;MQAGADRVRVLRLGLVADPRWSRTGDDGRRLIALVIIRARPDLGTADIVADGVRDPRSPLEQLLALQVAHRMLDQMSTTDRARLRSALRVAQSHGRSVELSDTRSRLAAQLAARLPEVA
;
A
#
# COMPACT_ATOMS: atom_id res chain seq x y z
N MET A 1 -27.68 13.90 25.53
CA MET A 1 -26.83 14.27 24.38
C MET A 1 -25.87 13.12 24.09
N GLN A 2 -26.22 12.21 23.18
CA GLN A 2 -25.42 11.00 22.91
C GLN A 2 -25.60 10.58 21.45
N ALA A 3 -25.10 11.41 20.52
CA ALA A 3 -25.21 11.16 19.08
C ALA A 3 -23.87 11.34 18.32
N GLY A 4 -22.77 11.62 19.03
CA GLY A 4 -21.46 11.92 18.41
C GLY A 4 -20.51 10.72 18.28
N ALA A 5 -20.65 9.68 19.10
CA ALA A 5 -19.67 8.60 19.19
C ALA A 5 -19.88 7.44 18.20
N ASP A 6 -21.06 7.35 17.57
CA ASP A 6 -21.45 6.17 16.79
C ASP A 6 -21.11 6.30 15.28
N ARG A 7 -21.04 7.53 14.76
CA ARG A 7 -20.68 7.78 13.35
C ARG A 7 -19.22 7.50 13.03
N VAL A 8 -18.33 7.58 14.02
CA VAL A 8 -16.88 7.30 13.85
C VAL A 8 -16.62 5.78 13.77
N ARG A 9 -17.51 4.94 14.29
CA ARG A 9 -17.37 3.47 14.23
C ARG A 9 -17.73 2.87 12.87
N VAL A 10 -18.62 3.51 12.10
CA VAL A 10 -18.98 3.04 10.75
C VAL A 10 -17.80 3.21 9.76
N LEU A 11 -16.95 4.21 9.96
CA LEU A 11 -15.69 4.38 9.23
C LEU A 11 -14.60 3.34 9.60
N ARG A 12 -14.82 2.54 10.66
CA ARG A 12 -13.82 1.61 11.20
C ARG A 12 -13.76 0.25 10.48
N LEU A 13 -14.74 -0.10 9.65
CA LEU A 13 -14.79 -1.42 9.01
C LEU A 13 -15.16 -1.44 7.53
N GLY A 14 -15.87 -0.44 6.99
CA GLY A 14 -16.42 -0.55 5.63
C GLY A 14 -15.52 -0.06 4.49
N LEU A 15 -14.66 0.94 4.75
CA LEU A 15 -14.01 1.67 3.67
C LEU A 15 -12.73 1.01 3.14
N VAL A 16 -12.08 0.16 3.95
CA VAL A 16 -10.78 -0.44 3.59
C VAL A 16 -10.83 -1.98 3.54
N ALA A 17 -11.89 -2.61 4.07
CA ALA A 17 -11.98 -4.06 4.19
C ALA A 17 -12.64 -4.79 3.00
N ASP A 18 -13.31 -4.08 2.07
CA ASP A 18 -13.90 -4.70 0.89
C ASP A 18 -12.92 -4.70 -0.30
N PRO A 19 -12.30 -5.81 -0.71
CA PRO A 19 -11.37 -5.82 -1.86
C PRO A 19 -11.99 -5.33 -3.20
N ARG A 20 -13.31 -5.10 -3.27
CA ARG A 20 -13.99 -4.44 -4.40
C ARG A 20 -13.90 -2.91 -4.35
N TRP A 21 -13.67 -2.31 -3.17
CA TRP A 21 -13.52 -0.87 -2.99
C TRP A 21 -12.31 -0.30 -3.76
N SER A 22 -11.25 -1.09 -3.92
CA SER A 22 -10.04 -0.72 -4.68
C SER A 22 -10.13 -1.00 -6.20
N ARG A 23 -11.11 -1.82 -6.64
CA ARG A 23 -11.18 -2.34 -8.02
C ARG A 23 -12.21 -1.66 -8.92
N THR A 24 -13.14 -0.87 -8.38
CA THR A 24 -14.22 -0.27 -9.19
C THR A 24 -14.49 1.19 -8.77
N GLY A 25 -13.79 2.11 -9.43
CA GLY A 25 -14.12 3.54 -9.43
C GLY A 25 -13.26 4.44 -8.53
N ASP A 26 -12.63 5.42 -9.19
CA ASP A 26 -12.04 6.68 -8.70
C ASP A 26 -10.55 6.64 -8.32
N ASP A 27 -9.73 7.20 -9.20
CA ASP A 27 -8.27 7.28 -9.12
C ASP A 27 -7.78 7.94 -7.82
N GLY A 28 -8.57 8.86 -7.25
CA GLY A 28 -8.26 9.51 -5.98
C GLY A 28 -8.43 8.62 -4.74
N ARG A 29 -9.30 7.60 -4.79
CA ARG A 29 -9.67 6.82 -3.59
C ARG A 29 -8.52 5.97 -3.05
N ARG A 30 -7.74 5.35 -3.94
CA ARG A 30 -6.58 4.54 -3.53
C ARG A 30 -5.49 5.42 -2.93
N LEU A 31 -5.25 6.59 -3.53
CA LEU A 31 -4.31 7.57 -3.00
C LEU A 31 -4.74 8.05 -1.61
N ILE A 32 -6.03 8.38 -1.42
CA ILE A 32 -6.60 8.78 -0.11
C ILE A 32 -6.41 7.66 0.93
N ALA A 33 -6.71 6.40 0.60
CA ALA A 33 -6.50 5.34 1.57
C ALA A 33 -5.02 5.11 1.89
N LEU A 34 -4.11 5.23 0.92
CA LEU A 34 -2.68 5.17 1.22
C LEU A 34 -2.25 6.28 2.19
N VAL A 35 -2.83 7.49 2.08
CA VAL A 35 -2.62 8.57 3.08
C VAL A 35 -3.17 8.18 4.45
N ILE A 36 -4.40 7.65 4.52
CA ILE A 36 -5.02 7.22 5.78
C ILE A 36 -4.21 6.09 6.44
N ILE A 37 -3.87 5.05 5.67
CA ILE A 37 -3.10 3.90 6.14
C ILE A 37 -1.70 4.33 6.57
N ARG A 38 -1.08 5.30 5.89
CA ARG A 38 0.22 5.84 6.33
C ARG A 38 0.12 6.42 7.74
N ALA A 39 -0.96 7.11 8.07
CA ALA A 39 -1.21 7.63 9.42
C ALA A 39 -1.64 6.53 10.41
N ARG A 40 -2.34 5.50 9.92
CA ARG A 40 -2.91 4.39 10.69
C ARG A 40 -2.64 3.03 10.00
N PRO A 41 -1.42 2.46 10.17
CA PRO A 41 -1.01 1.24 9.47
C PRO A 41 -1.92 0.04 9.78
N ASP A 42 -2.55 0.04 10.96
CA ASP A 42 -3.51 -0.95 11.43
C ASP A 42 -4.78 -1.07 10.56
N LEU A 43 -5.07 -0.06 9.73
CA LEU A 43 -6.22 -0.07 8.82
C LEU A 43 -5.88 -0.63 7.44
N GLY A 44 -4.60 -0.89 7.15
CA GLY A 44 -4.14 -1.31 5.83
C GLY A 44 -4.26 -2.80 5.59
N THR A 45 -4.30 -3.18 4.30
CA THR A 45 -4.17 -4.56 3.84
C THR A 45 -2.96 -4.69 2.93
N ALA A 46 -2.35 -5.87 2.84
CA ALA A 46 -1.25 -6.10 1.90
C ALA A 46 -1.65 -5.87 0.43
N ASP A 47 -2.93 -6.09 0.08
CA ASP A 47 -3.44 -5.96 -1.29
C ASP A 47 -3.35 -4.54 -1.82
N ILE A 48 -3.93 -3.56 -1.13
CA ILE A 48 -3.85 -2.16 -1.56
C ILE A 48 -2.40 -1.66 -1.70
N VAL A 49 -1.51 -2.15 -0.84
CA VAL A 49 -0.09 -1.80 -0.87
C VAL A 49 0.61 -2.44 -2.06
N ALA A 50 0.41 -3.74 -2.28
CA ALA A 50 0.98 -4.48 -3.40
C ALA A 50 0.49 -3.92 -4.74
N ASP A 51 -0.80 -3.59 -4.85
CA ASP A 51 -1.39 -2.97 -6.04
C ASP A 51 -0.79 -1.59 -6.30
N GLY A 52 -0.68 -0.74 -5.27
CA GLY A 52 -0.07 0.59 -5.39
C GLY A 52 1.44 0.56 -5.69
N VAL A 53 2.14 -0.52 -5.39
CA VAL A 53 3.55 -0.73 -5.76
C VAL A 53 3.69 -1.26 -7.19
N ARG A 54 2.90 -2.30 -7.53
CA ARG A 54 2.96 -3.02 -8.80
C ARG A 54 2.42 -2.20 -9.96
N ASP A 55 1.26 -1.58 -9.72
CA ASP A 55 0.50 -0.83 -10.71
C ASP A 55 0.03 0.54 -10.22
N PRO A 56 0.99 1.43 -9.88
CA PRO A 56 0.66 2.80 -9.52
C PRO A 56 0.09 3.55 -10.72
N ARG A 57 -0.92 4.37 -10.46
CA ARG A 57 -1.46 5.32 -11.45
C ARG A 57 -0.66 6.63 -11.49
N SER A 58 0.15 6.90 -10.47
CA SER A 58 1.03 8.07 -10.42
C SER A 58 2.31 7.81 -9.61
N PRO A 59 3.39 8.60 -9.82
CA PRO A 59 4.58 8.57 -8.98
C PRO A 59 4.32 8.76 -7.49
N LEU A 60 3.40 9.68 -7.14
CA LEU A 60 3.03 9.96 -5.75
C LEU A 60 2.35 8.77 -5.10
N GLU A 61 1.46 8.10 -5.82
CA GLU A 61 0.79 6.90 -5.33
C GLU A 61 1.80 5.80 -5.01
N GLN A 62 2.76 5.56 -5.90
CA GLN A 62 3.80 4.57 -5.67
C GLN A 62 4.66 4.92 -4.46
N LEU A 63 5.03 6.20 -4.30
CA LEU A 63 5.78 6.66 -3.13
C LEU A 63 5.01 6.39 -1.83
N LEU A 64 3.72 6.71 -1.80
CA LEU A 64 2.87 6.45 -0.64
C LEU A 64 2.74 4.96 -0.37
N ALA A 65 2.56 4.13 -1.40
CA ALA A 65 2.49 2.67 -1.26
C ALA A 65 3.79 2.10 -0.67
N LEU A 66 4.96 2.54 -1.13
CA LEU A 66 6.26 2.14 -0.58
C LEU A 66 6.44 2.59 0.87
N GLN A 67 6.02 3.81 1.22
CA GLN A 67 6.08 4.30 2.61
C GLN A 67 5.16 3.52 3.54
N VAL A 68 3.94 3.21 3.08
CA VAL A 68 2.98 2.38 3.82
C VAL A 68 3.52 0.97 4.00
N ALA A 69 4.04 0.35 2.93
CA ALA A 69 4.67 -0.96 2.98
C ALA A 69 5.76 -1.01 4.06
N HIS A 70 6.63 0.00 4.10
CA HIS A 70 7.71 0.08 5.08
C HIS A 70 7.19 0.18 6.52
N ARG A 71 6.06 0.85 6.75
CA ARG A 71 5.43 0.96 8.08
C ARG A 71 4.70 -0.32 8.49
N MET A 72 4.10 -1.02 7.53
CA MET A 72 3.31 -2.23 7.78
C MET A 72 4.17 -3.51 7.81
N LEU A 73 5.42 -3.46 7.34
CA LEU A 73 6.23 -4.64 7.10
C LEU A 73 6.31 -5.60 8.30
N ASP A 74 6.47 -5.07 9.50
CA ASP A 74 6.58 -5.85 10.73
C ASP A 74 5.25 -6.49 11.19
N GLN A 75 4.12 -6.00 10.66
CA GLN A 75 2.78 -6.52 10.90
C GLN A 75 2.30 -7.48 9.80
N MET A 76 2.99 -7.52 8.66
CA MET A 76 2.64 -8.40 7.54
C MET A 76 2.97 -9.86 7.84
N SER A 77 2.07 -10.75 7.43
CA SER A 77 2.32 -12.19 7.40
C SER A 77 3.44 -12.54 6.39
N THR A 78 4.02 -13.72 6.51
CA THR A 78 5.02 -14.22 5.54
C THR A 78 4.47 -14.24 4.11
N THR A 79 3.21 -14.63 3.93
CA THR A 79 2.51 -14.64 2.64
C THR A 79 2.37 -13.24 2.05
N ASP A 80 2.00 -12.26 2.87
CA ASP A 80 1.86 -10.86 2.45
C ASP A 80 3.20 -10.25 2.06
N ARG A 81 4.27 -10.60 2.80
CA ARG A 81 5.64 -10.20 2.48
C ARG A 81 6.08 -10.78 1.12
N ALA A 82 5.81 -12.05 0.86
CA ALA A 82 6.09 -12.67 -0.43
C ALA A 82 5.32 -11.98 -1.58
N ARG A 83 4.04 -11.66 -1.36
CA ARG A 83 3.20 -10.90 -2.31
C ARG A 83 3.79 -9.51 -2.60
N LEU A 84 4.21 -8.78 -1.57
CA LEU A 84 4.85 -7.48 -1.72
C LEU A 84 6.17 -7.57 -2.49
N ARG A 85 6.97 -8.62 -2.27
CA ARG A 85 8.21 -8.83 -3.03
C ARG A 85 7.93 -9.11 -4.50
N SER A 86 6.92 -9.92 -4.80
CA SER A 86 6.46 -10.13 -6.17
C SER A 86 6.05 -8.81 -6.83
N ALA A 87 5.27 -7.97 -6.13
CA ALA A 87 4.88 -6.65 -6.61
C ALA A 87 6.09 -5.74 -6.90
N LEU A 88 7.09 -5.69 -6.02
CA LEU A 88 8.33 -4.94 -6.22
C LEU A 88 9.12 -5.43 -7.44
N ARG A 89 9.21 -6.75 -7.65
CA ARG A 89 9.90 -7.31 -8.83
C ARG A 89 9.19 -6.91 -10.12
N VAL A 90 7.87 -7.01 -10.15
CA VAL A 90 7.07 -6.58 -11.32
C VAL A 90 7.23 -5.09 -11.58
N ALA A 91 7.20 -4.26 -10.54
CA ALA A 91 7.38 -2.81 -10.67
C ALA A 91 8.76 -2.44 -11.27
N GLN A 92 9.80 -3.16 -10.88
CA GLN A 92 11.16 -2.99 -11.40
C GLN A 92 11.31 -3.49 -12.85
N SER A 93 10.70 -4.63 -13.19
CA SER A 93 10.85 -5.23 -14.53
C SER A 93 10.14 -4.46 -15.63
N HIS A 94 9.04 -3.76 -15.32
CA HIS A 94 8.23 -3.06 -16.31
C HIS A 94 8.80 -1.71 -16.76
N GLY A 95 10.03 -1.35 -16.38
CA GLY A 95 10.64 -0.10 -16.85
C GLY A 95 9.90 1.17 -16.41
N ARG A 96 8.86 1.08 -15.56
CA ARG A 96 8.31 2.21 -14.77
C ARG A 96 9.33 2.79 -13.77
N SER A 97 10.56 2.28 -13.83
CA SER A 97 11.82 2.90 -13.42
C SER A 97 12.18 4.19 -14.19
N VAL A 98 11.39 4.68 -15.16
CA VAL A 98 11.53 6.07 -15.64
C VAL A 98 11.29 7.00 -14.44
N GLU A 99 12.42 7.38 -13.82
CA GLU A 99 12.58 8.26 -12.67
C GLU A 99 11.86 7.86 -11.38
N LEU A 100 12.10 6.66 -10.85
CA LEU A 100 12.02 6.55 -9.38
C LEU A 100 12.96 7.62 -8.82
N SER A 101 12.42 8.71 -8.25
CA SER A 101 13.24 9.65 -7.50
C SER A 101 14.07 8.87 -6.49
N ASP A 102 15.26 9.38 -6.13
CA ASP A 102 16.19 8.70 -5.21
C ASP A 102 15.51 8.12 -3.97
N THR A 103 14.43 8.78 -3.51
CA THR A 103 13.60 8.33 -2.39
C THR A 103 12.84 7.04 -2.70
N ARG A 104 12.16 6.92 -3.85
CA ARG A 104 11.39 5.71 -4.19
C ARG A 104 12.33 4.51 -4.40
N SER A 105 13.45 4.71 -5.11
CA SER A 105 14.46 3.67 -5.32
C SER A 105 15.04 3.17 -3.99
N ARG A 106 15.36 4.09 -3.08
CA ARG A 106 15.87 3.76 -1.74
C ARG A 106 14.86 2.96 -0.92
N LEU A 107 13.59 3.38 -0.90
CA LEU A 107 12.53 2.65 -0.19
C LEU A 107 12.31 1.25 -0.78
N ALA A 108 12.29 1.13 -2.11
CA ALA A 108 12.15 -0.16 -2.77
C ALA A 108 13.31 -1.10 -2.43
N ALA A 109 14.56 -0.60 -2.43
CA ALA A 109 15.74 -1.37 -2.03
C ALA A 109 15.70 -1.80 -0.56
N GLN A 110 15.32 -0.89 0.36
CA GLN A 110 15.17 -1.20 1.79
C GLN A 110 14.12 -2.28 2.03
N LEU A 111 12.98 -2.20 1.35
CA LEU A 111 11.95 -3.23 1.40
C LEU A 111 12.46 -4.56 0.84
N ALA A 112 13.08 -4.52 -0.35
CA ALA A 112 13.60 -5.72 -1.00
C ALA A 112 14.59 -6.48 -0.13
N ALA A 113 15.44 -5.80 0.64
CA ALA A 113 16.41 -6.39 1.56
C ALA A 113 15.79 -7.05 2.80
N ARG A 114 14.57 -6.65 3.20
CA ARG A 114 13.87 -7.21 4.37
C ARG A 114 12.81 -8.25 4.02
N LEU A 115 12.49 -8.41 2.73
CA LEU A 115 11.48 -9.33 2.26
C LEU A 115 12.09 -10.69 1.89
N PRO A 116 11.38 -11.81 2.15
CA PRO A 116 11.89 -13.13 1.88
C PRO A 116 12.13 -13.33 0.38
N GLU A 117 13.24 -13.94 0.00
CA GLU A 117 13.47 -14.31 -1.39
C GLU A 117 12.31 -15.17 -1.90
N VAL A 118 11.71 -14.75 -3.01
CA VAL A 118 10.64 -15.50 -3.66
C VAL A 118 11.33 -16.39 -4.69
N ALA A 119 11.24 -17.71 -4.48
CA ALA A 119 11.73 -18.72 -5.41
C ALA A 119 10.99 -18.62 -6.76
#